data_AF-A0A7W1XUE3-F1
#
_entry.id   AF-A0A7W1XUE3-F1
#
_cell.length_a   1.000
_cell.length_b   1.000
_cell.length_c   1.000
_cell.angle_alpha   90.00
_cell.angle_beta   90.00
_cell.angle_gamma   90.00
#
_symmetry.space_group_name_H-M   'P 1'
#
loop_
_entity.id
_entity.type
_entity.pdbx_description
1 polymer ?
#
loop_
_entity_poly.entity_id
_entity_poly.type
_entity_poly.pdbx_seq_one_letter_code
_entity_poly.pdbx_strand_id
1 'polypeptide(L)'
;MDKEIWTWILKNIPDEQLILLSKQIKVKIAGFRETSFRKNISLIKDKLVQQMVNNRNILKVKGVFNQWLNEHEEWIIFRSKKVEFLFEYVLIEKSKALLVLLSLVSSQNNDEYLTGIALYNQLKLSNRLNELEKIVSSFKDSEDKQKELEERIRKLELIINEKSKNLEMKKEKIRFLMEEQNNLKQTIESSQKESDETKQLLRKTLDELSNVKTNLEAKTCLINDLEEKNKNLKEELEKKESIIRSLDEKTPVLPSDLPQPNHKEKTVVLIGNELRRKIKNKLESHGFAVKICRDLENMNLCMDCDYIWLIEYQISTRLKRELQKLPCFGNITMIEDHLRLVELTDKLIKGEI
;
A
#
# COMPACT_ATOMS: atom_id res chain seq x y z
N MET A 1 -9.66 -23.29 78.60
CA MET A 1 -8.42 -23.75 77.95
C MET A 1 -8.60 -23.85 76.43
N ASP A 2 -9.49 -24.72 75.91
CA ASP A 2 -9.77 -24.84 74.46
C ASP A 2 -10.08 -23.48 73.77
N LYS A 3 -10.95 -22.67 74.37
CA LYS A 3 -11.27 -21.32 73.86
C LYS A 3 -10.06 -20.40 73.69
N GLU A 4 -9.08 -20.50 74.59
CA GLU A 4 -7.91 -19.64 74.55
C GLU A 4 -7.02 -19.99 73.35
N ILE A 5 -6.77 -21.30 73.15
CA ILE A 5 -6.00 -21.81 72.01
C ILE A 5 -6.65 -21.39 70.69
N TRP A 6 -7.96 -21.58 70.56
CA TRP A 6 -8.69 -21.19 69.36
C TRP A 6 -8.72 -19.68 69.14
N THR A 7 -8.78 -18.88 70.22
CA THR A 7 -8.65 -17.43 70.10
C THR A 7 -7.28 -17.06 69.54
N TRP A 8 -6.23 -17.69 70.04
CA TRP A 8 -4.87 -17.48 69.54
C TRP A 8 -4.73 -17.87 68.07
N ILE A 9 -5.18 -19.06 67.70
CA ILE A 9 -5.14 -19.56 66.31
C ILE A 9 -5.89 -18.60 65.38
N LEU A 10 -7.15 -18.28 65.69
CA LEU A 10 -8.00 -17.46 64.82
C LEU A 10 -7.54 -16.01 64.69
N LYS A 11 -6.84 -15.46 65.69
CA LYS A 11 -6.20 -14.14 65.57
C LYS A 11 -5.01 -14.17 64.61
N ASN A 12 -4.31 -15.31 64.55
CA ASN A 12 -3.05 -15.45 63.83
C ASN A 12 -3.21 -16.01 62.40
N ILE A 13 -4.32 -16.65 62.03
CA ILE A 13 -4.57 -17.01 60.62
C ILE A 13 -4.69 -15.77 59.70
N PRO A 14 -4.40 -15.90 58.39
CA PRO A 14 -4.61 -14.83 57.42
C PRO A 14 -6.05 -14.30 57.43
N ASP A 15 -6.20 -12.99 57.27
CA ASP A 15 -7.50 -12.31 57.35
C ASP A 15 -8.48 -12.82 56.27
N GLU A 16 -7.97 -13.14 55.08
CA GLU A 16 -8.77 -13.76 54.02
C GLU A 16 -9.32 -15.13 54.42
N GLN A 17 -8.49 -15.97 55.06
CA GLN A 17 -8.91 -17.28 55.55
C GLN A 17 -9.93 -17.15 56.68
N LEU A 18 -9.74 -16.19 57.60
CA LEU A 18 -10.71 -15.89 58.65
C LEU A 18 -12.07 -15.48 58.06
N ILE A 19 -12.07 -14.65 57.02
CA ILE A 19 -13.31 -14.24 56.33
C ILE A 19 -13.96 -15.43 55.62
N LEU A 20 -13.19 -16.25 54.90
CA LEU A 20 -13.71 -17.44 54.21
C LEU A 20 -14.35 -18.41 55.20
N LEU A 21 -13.66 -18.70 56.31
CA LEU A 21 -14.18 -19.50 57.41
C LEU A 21 -15.50 -18.89 57.93
N SER A 22 -15.53 -17.58 58.21
CA SER A 22 -16.73 -16.89 58.73
C SER A 22 -17.96 -17.09 57.86
N LYS A 23 -17.78 -17.10 56.53
CA LYS A 23 -18.84 -17.34 55.55
C LYS A 23 -19.29 -18.80 55.54
N GLN A 24 -18.34 -19.74 55.57
CA GLN A 24 -18.63 -21.18 55.61
C GLN A 24 -19.46 -21.57 56.84
N ILE A 25 -19.10 -21.04 58.02
CA ILE A 25 -19.83 -21.32 59.27
C ILE A 25 -20.99 -20.35 59.55
N LYS A 26 -21.25 -19.41 58.63
CA LYS A 26 -22.37 -18.43 58.66
C LYS A 26 -22.40 -17.57 59.92
N VAL A 27 -21.24 -17.01 60.30
CA VAL A 27 -21.11 -16.10 61.45
C VAL A 27 -21.68 -14.73 61.13
N LYS A 28 -22.60 -14.25 61.97
CA LYS A 28 -23.20 -12.92 61.86
C LYS A 28 -22.59 -11.96 62.89
N ILE A 29 -22.28 -10.74 62.45
CA ILE A 29 -21.85 -9.64 63.33
C ILE A 29 -22.89 -8.53 63.23
N ALA A 30 -23.42 -8.11 64.37
CA ALA A 30 -24.37 -6.99 64.41
C ALA A 30 -23.75 -5.72 63.81
N GLY A 31 -24.48 -5.06 62.93
CA GLY A 31 -24.06 -3.83 62.24
C GLY A 31 -23.18 -4.02 61.01
N PHE A 32 -22.78 -5.25 60.66
CA PHE A 32 -21.97 -5.53 59.47
C PHE A 32 -22.65 -6.55 58.55
N ARG A 33 -22.57 -6.31 57.24
CA ARG A 33 -23.01 -7.28 56.22
C ARG A 33 -21.84 -8.19 55.87
N GLU A 34 -22.08 -9.48 55.61
CA GLU A 34 -21.01 -10.44 55.26
C GLU A 34 -20.19 -10.00 54.02
N THR A 35 -20.83 -9.31 53.07
CA THR A 35 -20.17 -8.75 51.88
C THR A 35 -19.18 -7.63 52.21
N SER A 36 -19.32 -6.96 53.35
CA SER A 36 -18.42 -5.88 53.78
C SER A 36 -17.31 -6.33 54.72
N PHE A 37 -17.23 -7.63 55.07
CA PHE A 37 -16.22 -8.13 56.00
C PHE A 37 -14.79 -7.90 55.49
N ARG A 38 -14.53 -8.11 54.19
CA ARG A 38 -13.20 -7.86 53.60
C ARG A 38 -12.75 -6.42 53.74
N LYS A 39 -13.65 -5.45 53.54
CA LYS A 39 -13.31 -4.01 53.64
C LYS A 39 -13.10 -3.53 55.07
N ASN A 40 -13.72 -4.19 56.04
CA ASN A 40 -13.78 -3.74 57.43
C ASN A 40 -13.06 -4.70 58.39
N ILE A 41 -12.23 -5.62 57.89
CA ILE A 41 -11.68 -6.73 58.69
C ILE A 41 -10.93 -6.23 59.93
N SER A 42 -10.17 -5.14 59.82
CA SER A 42 -9.47 -4.51 60.94
C SER A 42 -10.39 -4.10 62.09
N LEU A 43 -11.63 -3.69 61.80
CA LEU A 43 -12.63 -3.26 62.78
C LEU A 43 -13.43 -4.43 63.38
N ILE A 44 -13.57 -5.52 62.63
CA ILE A 44 -14.45 -6.64 63.00
C ILE A 44 -13.70 -7.89 63.43
N LYS A 45 -12.38 -7.96 63.25
CA LYS A 45 -11.57 -9.17 63.49
C LYS A 45 -11.79 -9.75 64.88
N ASP A 46 -11.68 -8.93 65.93
CA ASP A 46 -11.89 -9.40 67.29
C ASP A 46 -13.33 -9.88 67.52
N LYS A 47 -14.33 -9.19 66.95
CA LYS A 47 -15.74 -9.61 67.03
C LYS A 47 -15.98 -10.92 66.29
N LEU A 48 -15.35 -11.12 65.12
CA LEU A 48 -15.38 -12.37 64.37
C LEU A 48 -14.82 -13.51 65.21
N VAL A 49 -13.60 -13.34 65.73
CA VAL A 49 -12.92 -14.35 66.55
C VAL A 49 -13.78 -14.72 67.76
N GLN A 50 -14.32 -13.74 68.48
CA GLN A 50 -15.22 -13.98 69.62
C GLN A 50 -16.45 -14.80 69.22
N GLN A 51 -17.09 -14.47 68.09
CA GLN A 51 -18.26 -15.22 67.62
C GLN A 51 -17.92 -16.65 67.17
N MET A 52 -16.72 -16.88 66.64
CA MET A 52 -16.25 -18.20 66.22
C MET A 52 -15.91 -19.12 67.39
N VAL A 53 -15.33 -18.56 68.45
CA VAL A 53 -14.90 -19.31 69.64
C VAL A 53 -16.08 -19.63 70.60
N ASN A 54 -17.26 -19.07 70.35
CA ASN A 54 -18.47 -19.43 71.08
C ASN A 54 -18.80 -20.92 70.95
N ASN A 55 -19.32 -21.54 72.03
CA ASN A 55 -19.53 -22.99 72.13
C ASN A 55 -20.34 -23.58 70.95
N ARG A 56 -21.26 -22.81 70.36
CA ARG A 56 -22.07 -23.24 69.21
C ARG A 56 -21.29 -23.31 67.89
N ASN A 57 -20.27 -22.48 67.74
CA ASN A 57 -19.53 -22.32 66.47
C ASN A 57 -18.17 -23.02 66.50
N ILE A 58 -17.55 -23.18 67.67
CA ILE A 58 -16.21 -23.75 67.78
C ILE A 58 -16.11 -25.18 67.24
N LEU A 59 -17.16 -25.99 67.41
CA LEU A 59 -17.22 -27.33 66.82
C LEU A 59 -17.24 -27.31 65.29
N LYS A 60 -17.91 -26.31 64.69
CA LYS A 60 -17.93 -26.12 63.24
C LYS A 60 -16.56 -25.64 62.73
N VAL A 61 -15.91 -24.73 63.47
CA VAL A 61 -14.54 -24.28 63.18
C VAL A 61 -13.58 -25.46 63.18
N LYS A 62 -13.62 -26.28 64.24
CA LYS A 62 -12.85 -27.54 64.34
C LYS A 62 -13.10 -28.45 63.14
N GLY A 63 -14.37 -28.67 62.81
CA GLY A 63 -14.75 -29.52 61.68
C GLY A 63 -14.20 -29.03 60.33
N VAL A 64 -14.34 -27.73 60.03
CA VAL A 64 -13.85 -27.13 58.78
C VAL A 64 -12.33 -27.27 58.67
N PHE A 65 -11.60 -26.92 59.73
CA PHE A 65 -10.14 -27.05 59.70
C PHE A 65 -9.67 -28.48 59.66
N ASN A 66 -10.33 -29.40 60.37
CA ASN A 66 -10.01 -30.82 60.30
C ASN A 66 -10.18 -31.38 58.89
N GLN A 67 -11.27 -30.99 58.21
CA GLN A 67 -11.51 -31.37 56.82
C GLN A 67 -10.42 -30.81 55.90
N TRP A 68 -10.12 -29.51 56.01
CA TRP A 68 -9.08 -28.87 55.21
C TRP A 68 -7.72 -29.54 55.43
N LEU A 69 -7.33 -29.79 56.69
CA LEU A 69 -6.06 -30.44 57.03
C LEU A 69 -5.98 -31.88 56.53
N ASN A 70 -7.10 -32.60 56.46
CA ASN A 70 -7.13 -33.96 55.92
C ASN A 70 -6.83 -34.00 54.41
N GLU A 71 -6.95 -32.87 53.70
CA GLU A 71 -6.56 -32.73 52.29
C GLU A 71 -5.07 -32.39 52.13
N HIS A 72 -4.35 -32.08 53.22
CA HIS A 72 -2.94 -31.67 53.21
C HIS A 72 -2.09 -32.61 54.10
N GLU A 73 -1.63 -33.72 53.51
CA GLU A 73 -0.87 -34.78 54.20
C GLU A 73 0.33 -34.26 54.99
N GLU A 74 0.99 -33.23 54.48
CA GLU A 74 2.15 -32.54 55.09
C GLU A 74 1.90 -32.00 56.50
N TRP A 75 0.64 -31.75 56.90
CA TRP A 75 0.29 -31.30 58.25
C TRP A 75 -0.23 -32.43 59.13
N ILE A 76 -0.80 -33.47 58.54
CA ILE A 76 -1.34 -34.63 59.27
C ILE A 76 -0.22 -35.41 59.96
N ILE A 77 0.97 -35.46 59.38
CA ILE A 77 2.13 -36.18 59.94
C ILE A 77 2.45 -35.78 61.39
N PHE A 78 2.13 -34.54 61.78
CA PHE A 78 2.42 -34.02 63.12
C PHE A 78 1.50 -34.59 64.20
N ARG A 79 0.32 -35.12 63.84
CA ARG A 79 -0.63 -35.72 64.79
C ARG A 79 -0.07 -36.92 65.54
N SER A 80 0.82 -37.67 64.89
CA SER A 80 1.46 -38.86 65.47
C SER A 80 2.72 -38.57 66.31
N LYS A 81 3.15 -37.30 66.38
CA LYS A 81 4.42 -36.92 67.01
C LYS A 81 4.23 -36.57 68.48
N LYS A 82 5.28 -36.81 69.26
CA LYS A 82 5.30 -36.46 70.69
C LYS A 82 5.44 -34.95 70.90
N VAL A 83 4.93 -34.47 72.03
CA VAL A 83 4.92 -33.03 72.39
C VAL A 83 6.33 -32.44 72.37
N GLU A 84 7.34 -33.17 72.87
CA GLU A 84 8.71 -32.68 72.96
C GLU A 84 9.30 -32.38 71.57
N PHE A 85 9.10 -33.31 70.62
CA PHE A 85 9.51 -33.13 69.24
C PHE A 85 8.78 -31.94 68.59
N LEU A 86 7.47 -31.85 68.80
CA LEU A 86 6.66 -30.77 68.23
C LEU A 86 7.08 -29.41 68.77
N PHE A 87 7.42 -29.34 70.06
CA PHE A 87 7.91 -28.12 70.69
C PHE A 87 9.23 -27.67 70.07
N GLU A 88 10.22 -28.56 69.94
CA GLU A 88 11.49 -28.25 69.27
C GLU A 88 11.29 -27.83 67.81
N TYR A 89 10.47 -28.59 67.07
CA TYR A 89 10.16 -28.30 65.68
C TYR A 89 9.57 -26.90 65.50
N VAL A 90 8.59 -26.53 66.32
CA VAL A 90 7.93 -25.22 66.26
C VAL A 90 8.89 -24.07 66.62
N LEU A 91 9.92 -24.31 67.43
CA LEU A 91 10.95 -23.32 67.72
C LEU A 91 11.95 -23.12 66.58
N ILE A 92 12.20 -24.16 65.78
CA ILE A 92 13.03 -24.10 64.57
C ILE A 92 12.22 -23.48 63.43
N GLU A 93 11.09 -24.09 63.10
CA GLU A 93 10.20 -23.73 62.00
C GLU A 93 9.06 -22.82 62.49
N LYS A 94 9.43 -21.65 63.01
CA LYS A 94 8.51 -20.71 63.69
C LYS A 94 7.29 -20.29 62.85
N SER A 95 7.44 -20.21 61.53
CA SER A 95 6.34 -19.88 60.61
C SER A 95 5.26 -20.97 60.54
N LYS A 96 5.61 -22.22 60.86
CA LYS A 96 4.70 -23.38 60.79
C LYS A 96 3.99 -23.66 62.11
N ALA A 97 4.33 -22.95 63.17
CA ALA A 97 3.76 -23.10 64.51
C ALA A 97 2.23 -23.15 64.52
N LEU A 98 1.60 -22.23 63.78
CA LEU A 98 0.16 -22.11 63.67
C LEU A 98 -0.48 -23.35 63.05
N LEU A 99 0.10 -23.86 61.96
CA LEU A 99 -0.43 -25.01 61.22
C LEU A 99 -0.23 -26.31 62.00
N VAL A 100 0.90 -26.45 62.70
CA VAL A 100 1.15 -27.58 63.61
C VAL A 100 0.12 -27.60 64.74
N LEU A 101 -0.09 -26.47 65.43
CA LEU A 101 -1.10 -26.37 66.48
C LEU A 101 -2.50 -26.67 65.94
N LEU A 102 -2.87 -26.06 64.82
CA LEU A 102 -4.15 -26.25 64.15
C LEU A 102 -4.39 -27.74 63.82
N SER A 103 -3.37 -28.45 63.31
CA SER A 103 -3.44 -29.87 62.97
C SER A 103 -3.84 -30.76 64.14
N LEU A 104 -3.32 -30.45 65.33
CA LEU A 104 -3.54 -31.20 66.56
C LEU A 104 -4.90 -30.85 67.18
N VAL A 105 -5.19 -29.56 67.38
CA VAL A 105 -6.38 -29.15 68.14
C VAL A 105 -7.68 -29.25 67.34
N SER A 106 -7.60 -29.37 66.02
CA SER A 106 -8.77 -29.66 65.18
C SER A 106 -9.08 -31.16 65.09
N SER A 107 -8.19 -32.05 65.57
CA SER A 107 -8.38 -33.49 65.45
C SER A 107 -9.61 -33.96 66.23
N GLN A 108 -10.25 -35.00 65.70
CA GLN A 108 -11.33 -35.73 66.39
C GLN A 108 -10.78 -36.78 67.38
N ASN A 109 -9.49 -37.14 67.26
CA ASN A 109 -8.82 -38.03 68.19
C ASN A 109 -8.43 -37.27 69.47
N ASN A 110 -8.86 -37.79 70.62
CA ASN A 110 -8.64 -37.14 71.91
C ASN A 110 -7.15 -37.04 72.27
N ASP A 111 -6.34 -38.03 71.93
CA ASP A 111 -4.91 -38.03 72.28
C ASP A 111 -4.13 -36.96 71.50
N GLU A 112 -4.45 -36.80 70.22
CA GLU A 112 -3.88 -35.77 69.34
C GLU A 112 -4.31 -34.37 69.79
N TYR A 113 -5.58 -34.22 70.16
CA TYR A 113 -6.11 -32.99 70.73
C TYR A 113 -5.42 -32.62 72.05
N LEU A 114 -5.23 -33.58 72.97
CA LEU A 114 -4.50 -33.38 74.22
C LEU A 114 -3.03 -33.04 73.99
N THR A 115 -2.40 -33.64 72.98
CA THR A 115 -1.03 -33.29 72.53
C THR A 115 -0.97 -31.83 72.07
N GLY A 116 -1.95 -31.36 71.31
CA GLY A 116 -2.07 -29.95 70.92
C GLY A 116 -2.23 -29.00 72.10
N ILE A 117 -3.04 -29.38 73.09
CA ILE A 117 -3.18 -28.60 74.34
C ILE A 117 -1.84 -28.52 75.09
N ALA A 118 -1.15 -29.65 75.24
CA ALA A 118 0.13 -29.72 75.93
C ALA A 118 1.18 -28.83 75.24
N LEU A 119 1.28 -28.91 73.91
CA LEU A 119 2.16 -28.07 73.10
C LEU A 119 1.87 -26.58 73.30
N TYR A 120 0.60 -26.17 73.21
CA TYR A 120 0.22 -24.77 73.43
C TYR A 120 0.61 -24.29 74.84
N ASN A 121 0.32 -25.11 75.86
CA ASN A 121 0.65 -24.76 77.24
C ASN A 121 2.17 -24.64 77.44
N GLN A 122 2.96 -25.51 76.82
CA GLN A 122 4.42 -25.44 76.88
C GLN A 122 4.95 -24.17 76.19
N LEU A 123 4.40 -23.80 75.03
CA LEU A 123 4.73 -22.54 74.34
C LEU A 123 4.32 -21.30 75.16
N LYS A 124 3.18 -21.38 75.87
CA LYS A 124 2.70 -20.32 76.76
C LYS A 124 3.60 -20.16 77.98
N LEU A 125 3.91 -21.25 78.67
CA LEU A 125 4.75 -21.26 79.88
C LEU A 125 6.20 -20.81 79.59
N SER A 126 6.72 -21.15 78.41
CA SER A 126 8.04 -20.70 77.95
C SER A 126 8.03 -19.28 77.35
N ASN A 127 6.90 -18.58 77.37
CA ASN A 127 6.71 -17.23 76.83
C ASN A 127 7.05 -17.09 75.33
N ARG A 128 6.95 -18.19 74.57
CA ARG A 128 7.27 -18.23 73.13
C ARG A 128 6.11 -17.83 72.23
N LEU A 129 4.87 -17.87 72.72
CA LEU A 129 3.68 -17.48 71.93
C LEU A 129 3.79 -16.06 71.36
N ASN A 130 4.25 -15.09 72.16
CA ASN A 130 4.41 -13.70 71.71
C ASN A 130 5.45 -13.55 70.59
N GLU A 131 6.52 -14.36 70.60
CA GLU A 131 7.52 -14.36 69.54
C GLU A 131 6.92 -14.90 68.23
N LEU A 132 6.13 -15.97 68.34
CA LEU A 132 5.45 -16.59 67.19
C LEU A 132 4.42 -15.63 66.57
N GLU A 133 3.65 -14.89 67.38
CA GLU A 133 2.70 -13.88 66.89
C GLU A 133 3.37 -12.79 66.05
N LYS A 134 4.52 -12.29 66.50
CA LYS A 134 5.31 -11.28 65.77
C LYS A 134 5.80 -11.82 64.43
N ILE A 135 6.25 -13.07 64.42
CA ILE A 135 6.73 -13.73 63.21
C ILE A 135 5.58 -13.92 62.21
N VAL A 136 4.44 -14.46 62.65
CA VAL A 136 3.25 -14.64 61.79
C VAL A 136 2.79 -13.31 61.20
N SER A 137 2.82 -12.23 61.97
CA SER A 137 2.49 -10.88 61.49
C SER A 137 3.47 -10.40 60.41
N SER A 138 4.78 -10.60 60.62
CA SER A 138 5.80 -10.22 59.64
C SER A 138 5.73 -11.00 58.32
N PHE A 139 5.33 -12.28 58.37
CA PHE A 139 5.12 -13.08 57.17
C PHE A 139 3.92 -12.60 56.34
N LYS A 140 2.83 -12.19 57.00
CA LYS A 140 1.67 -11.61 56.30
C LYS A 140 2.04 -10.35 55.54
N ASP A 141 2.77 -9.44 56.18
CA ASP A 141 3.20 -8.19 55.53
C ASP A 141 4.11 -8.44 54.32
N SER A 142 4.88 -9.53 54.33
CA SER A 142 5.75 -9.90 53.21
C SER A 142 4.96 -10.54 52.06
N GLU A 143 4.01 -11.41 52.35
CA GLU A 143 3.20 -12.11 51.34
C GLU A 143 2.27 -11.14 50.60
N ASP A 144 1.68 -10.18 51.32
CA ASP A 144 0.83 -9.14 50.73
C ASP A 144 1.63 -8.22 49.79
N LYS A 145 2.86 -7.84 50.19
CA LYS A 145 3.78 -7.08 49.32
C LYS A 145 4.18 -7.87 48.08
N GLN A 146 4.41 -9.18 48.23
CA GLN A 146 4.76 -10.03 47.10
C GLN A 146 3.59 -10.13 46.10
N LYS A 147 2.36 -10.32 46.56
CA LYS A 147 1.17 -10.32 45.70
C LYS A 147 0.97 -8.99 44.99
N GLU A 148 1.18 -7.87 45.68
CA GLU A 148 1.10 -6.53 45.07
C GLU A 148 2.16 -6.35 43.96
N LEU A 149 3.40 -6.80 44.21
CA LEU A 149 4.47 -6.76 43.22
C LEU A 149 4.17 -7.66 42.01
N GLU A 150 3.69 -8.88 42.23
CA GLU A 150 3.30 -9.80 41.15
C GLU A 150 2.17 -9.22 40.29
N GLU A 151 1.16 -8.60 40.90
CA GLU A 151 0.09 -7.93 40.16
C GLU A 151 0.59 -6.73 39.36
N ARG A 152 1.56 -5.99 39.91
CA ARG A 152 2.21 -4.87 39.23
C ARG A 152 3.08 -5.31 38.07
N ILE A 153 3.81 -6.42 38.21
CA ILE A 153 4.59 -7.04 37.13
C ILE A 153 3.67 -7.45 35.99
N ARG A 154 2.56 -8.16 36.28
CA ARG A 154 1.58 -8.55 35.25
C ARG A 154 1.02 -7.35 34.48
N LYS A 155 0.72 -6.25 35.19
CA LYS A 155 0.26 -5.00 34.55
C LYS A 155 1.33 -4.41 33.62
N LEU A 156 2.59 -4.41 34.04
CA LEU A 156 3.70 -3.91 33.22
C LEU A 156 3.95 -4.80 31.99
N GLU A 157 3.87 -6.12 32.13
CA GLU A 157 3.99 -7.07 31.01
C GLU A 157 2.93 -6.83 29.93
N LEU A 158 1.68 -6.59 30.33
CA LEU A 158 0.60 -6.24 29.40
C LEU A 158 0.90 -4.94 28.64
N ILE A 159 1.35 -3.89 29.34
CA ILE A 159 1.72 -2.61 28.73
C ILE A 159 2.89 -2.78 27.76
N ILE A 160 3.92 -3.55 28.12
CA ILE A 160 5.08 -3.82 27.27
C ILE A 160 4.64 -4.56 26.00
N ASN A 161 3.74 -5.54 26.11
CA ASN A 161 3.22 -6.26 24.95
C ASN A 161 2.42 -5.35 24.01
N GLU A 162 1.55 -4.48 24.53
CA GLU A 162 0.83 -3.50 23.71
C GLU A 162 1.77 -2.51 23.03
N LYS A 163 2.77 -1.99 23.76
CA LYS A 163 3.76 -1.07 23.18
C LYS A 163 4.61 -1.74 22.10
N SER A 164 4.97 -3.01 22.30
CA SER A 164 5.74 -3.79 21.32
C SER A 164 4.95 -4.02 20.02
N LYS A 165 3.66 -4.38 20.11
CA LYS A 165 2.78 -4.50 18.93
C LYS A 165 2.65 -3.17 18.18
N ASN A 166 2.46 -2.06 18.90
CA ASN A 166 2.38 -0.74 18.30
C ASN A 166 3.68 -0.33 17.60
N LEU A 167 4.83 -0.70 18.16
CA LEU A 167 6.14 -0.42 17.59
C LEU A 167 6.33 -1.21 16.29
N GLU A 168 5.89 -2.47 16.25
CA GLU A 168 5.98 -3.30 15.04
C GLU A 168 5.10 -2.75 13.90
N MET A 169 3.85 -2.36 14.19
CA MET A 169 3.00 -1.69 13.20
C MET A 169 3.62 -0.40 12.64
N LYS A 170 4.29 0.39 13.49
CA LYS A 170 4.99 1.60 13.05
C LYS A 170 6.20 1.28 12.18
N LYS A 171 6.96 0.24 12.51
CA LYS A 171 8.10 -0.22 11.67
C LYS A 171 7.62 -0.66 10.29
N GLU A 172 6.53 -1.40 10.23
CA GLU A 172 5.95 -1.86 8.97
C GLU A 172 5.46 -0.68 8.12
N LYS A 173 4.79 0.31 8.74
CA LYS A 173 4.40 1.55 8.06
C LYS A 173 5.60 2.36 7.55
N ILE A 174 6.69 2.43 8.32
CA ILE A 174 7.93 3.09 7.88
C ILE A 174 8.50 2.36 6.66
N ARG A 175 8.54 1.02 6.67
CA ARG A 175 9.04 0.23 5.54
C ARG A 175 8.24 0.50 4.26
N PHE A 176 6.91 0.51 4.38
CA PHE A 176 6.01 0.83 3.26
C PHE A 176 6.29 2.23 2.71
N LEU A 177 6.40 3.24 3.57
CA LEU A 177 6.70 4.62 3.15
C LEU A 177 8.08 4.76 2.50
N MET A 178 9.08 4.01 2.97
CA MET A 178 10.42 4.00 2.34
C MET A 178 10.38 3.38 0.94
N GLU A 179 9.58 2.32 0.74
CA GLU A 179 9.38 1.70 -0.56
C GLU A 179 8.65 2.65 -1.53
N GLU A 180 7.60 3.32 -1.07
CA GLU A 180 6.89 4.34 -1.83
C GLU A 180 7.80 5.53 -2.21
N GLN A 181 8.63 5.98 -1.27
CA GLN A 181 9.62 7.04 -1.51
C GLN A 181 10.66 6.62 -2.57
N ASN A 182 11.12 5.37 -2.54
CA ASN A 182 12.04 4.85 -3.55
C ASN A 182 11.39 4.77 -4.93
N ASN A 183 10.14 4.32 -5.01
CA ASN A 183 9.39 4.27 -6.26
C ASN A 183 9.20 5.68 -6.84
N LEU A 184 8.81 6.65 -6.00
CA LEU A 184 8.69 8.05 -6.41
C LEU A 184 10.02 8.62 -6.91
N LYS A 185 11.13 8.29 -6.24
CA LYS A 185 12.47 8.72 -6.67
C LYS A 185 12.82 8.16 -8.05
N GLN A 186 12.54 6.88 -8.30
CA GLN A 186 12.76 6.26 -9.62
C GLN A 186 11.91 6.93 -10.70
N THR A 187 10.64 7.23 -10.42
CA THR A 187 9.75 7.95 -11.36
C THR A 187 10.26 9.35 -11.66
N ILE A 188 10.76 10.09 -10.66
CA ILE A 188 11.35 11.41 -10.87
C ILE A 188 12.59 11.30 -11.76
N GLU A 189 13.46 10.32 -11.50
CA GLU A 189 14.66 10.10 -12.32
C GLU A 189 14.32 9.75 -13.78
N SER A 190 13.31 8.92 -14.02
CA SER A 190 12.85 8.61 -15.39
C SER A 190 12.25 9.82 -16.08
N SER A 191 11.36 10.56 -15.42
CA SER A 191 10.77 11.78 -16.00
C SER A 191 11.81 12.87 -16.26
N GLN A 192 12.86 12.94 -15.43
CA GLN A 192 13.95 13.89 -15.65
C GLN A 192 14.79 13.52 -16.89
N LYS A 193 15.06 12.23 -17.11
CA LYS A 193 15.71 11.75 -18.35
C LYS A 193 14.88 12.08 -19.58
N GLU A 194 13.58 11.79 -19.56
CA GLU A 194 12.66 12.12 -20.67
C GLU A 194 12.62 13.64 -20.92
N SER A 195 12.62 14.44 -19.86
CA SER A 195 12.68 15.91 -19.97
C SER A 195 13.98 16.39 -20.62
N ASP A 196 15.11 15.77 -20.30
CA ASP A 196 16.40 16.15 -20.88
C ASP A 196 16.51 15.70 -22.35
N GLU A 197 15.99 14.52 -22.70
CA GLU A 197 15.90 14.05 -24.08
C GLU A 197 15.01 14.96 -24.94
N THR A 198 13.84 15.34 -24.43
CA THR A 198 12.93 16.26 -25.12
C THR A 198 13.54 17.66 -25.29
N LYS A 199 14.26 18.18 -24.29
CA LYS A 199 15.02 19.44 -24.44
C LYS A 199 16.11 19.36 -25.50
N GLN A 200 16.84 18.24 -25.56
CA GLN A 200 17.85 18.04 -26.60
C GLN A 200 17.24 17.98 -28.00
N LEU A 201 16.12 17.25 -28.15
CA LEU A 201 15.39 17.18 -29.41
C LEU A 201 14.89 18.57 -29.82
N LEU A 202 14.31 19.33 -28.88
CA LEU A 202 13.82 20.68 -29.14
C LEU A 202 14.96 21.60 -29.62
N ARG A 203 16.14 21.54 -29.00
CA ARG A 203 17.32 22.31 -29.45
C ARG A 203 17.72 21.96 -30.88
N LYS A 204 17.81 20.67 -31.21
CA LYS A 204 18.10 20.22 -32.58
C LYS A 204 17.07 20.75 -33.59
N THR A 205 15.79 20.64 -33.27
CA THR A 205 14.72 21.15 -34.16
C THR A 205 14.77 22.67 -34.32
N LEU A 206 15.16 23.41 -33.27
CA LEU A 206 15.27 24.85 -33.32
C LEU A 206 16.47 25.30 -34.17
N ASP A 207 17.60 24.59 -34.08
CA ASP A 207 18.77 24.79 -34.93
C ASP A 207 18.45 24.48 -36.41
N GLU A 208 17.74 23.38 -36.68
CA GLU A 208 17.26 23.02 -38.01
C GLU A 208 16.31 24.08 -38.59
N LEU A 209 15.35 24.58 -37.80
CA LEU A 209 14.45 25.64 -38.21
C LEU A 209 15.19 26.95 -38.50
N SER A 210 16.21 27.29 -37.72
CA SER A 210 17.07 28.45 -37.97
C SER A 210 17.81 28.33 -39.31
N ASN A 211 18.36 27.15 -39.60
CA ASN A 211 19.02 26.87 -40.89
C ASN A 211 18.03 26.92 -42.06
N VAL A 212 16.80 26.42 -41.89
CA VAL A 212 15.78 26.53 -42.93
C VAL A 212 15.37 27.99 -43.14
N LYS A 213 15.22 28.77 -42.07
CA LYS A 213 14.88 30.20 -42.14
C LYS A 213 15.93 31.00 -42.90
N THR A 214 17.21 30.84 -42.56
CA THR A 214 18.31 31.52 -43.26
C THR A 214 18.38 31.12 -44.75
N ASN A 215 18.18 29.84 -45.06
CA ASN A 215 18.09 29.37 -46.45
C ASN A 215 16.89 29.95 -47.21
N LEU A 216 15.74 30.10 -46.54
CA LEU A 216 14.56 30.74 -47.13
C LEU A 216 14.81 32.22 -47.39
N GLU A 217 15.41 32.94 -46.43
CA GLU A 217 15.79 34.35 -46.60
C GLU A 217 16.75 34.54 -47.79
N ALA A 218 17.77 33.68 -47.91
CA ALA A 218 18.69 33.71 -49.06
C ALA A 218 17.99 33.45 -50.40
N LYS A 219 17.05 32.50 -50.45
CA LYS A 219 16.24 32.24 -51.66
C LYS A 219 15.31 33.40 -51.98
N THR A 220 14.71 34.04 -50.99
CA THR A 220 13.86 35.22 -51.19
C THR A 220 14.67 36.38 -51.76
N CYS A 221 15.88 36.64 -51.27
CA CYS A 221 16.78 37.62 -51.87
C CYS A 221 17.09 37.28 -53.33
N LEU A 222 17.42 36.02 -53.64
CA LEU A 222 17.71 35.60 -55.01
C LEU A 222 16.50 35.76 -55.95
N ILE A 223 15.29 35.48 -55.46
CA ILE A 223 14.05 35.69 -56.22
C ILE A 223 13.89 37.17 -56.55
N ASN A 224 14.05 38.07 -55.56
CA ASN A 224 13.95 39.50 -55.78
C ASN A 224 14.99 40.00 -56.82
N ASP A 225 16.24 39.53 -56.74
CA ASP A 225 17.29 39.87 -57.71
C ASP A 225 16.94 39.40 -59.13
N LEU A 226 16.36 38.20 -59.27
CA LEU A 226 15.93 37.65 -60.55
C LEU A 226 14.69 38.37 -61.09
N GLU A 227 13.76 38.77 -60.24
CA GLU A 227 12.61 39.59 -60.62
C GLU A 227 13.04 40.96 -61.13
N GLU A 228 14.01 41.60 -60.49
CA GLU A 228 14.58 42.87 -60.95
C GLU A 228 15.29 42.71 -62.31
N LYS A 229 16.12 41.66 -62.47
CA LYS A 229 16.74 41.34 -63.77
C LYS A 229 15.70 41.07 -64.85
N ASN A 230 14.65 40.31 -64.55
CA ASN A 230 13.56 40.03 -65.48
C ASN A 230 12.80 41.29 -65.87
N LYS A 231 12.59 42.21 -64.92
CA LYS A 231 11.99 43.52 -65.20
C LYS A 231 12.88 44.32 -66.16
N ASN A 232 14.18 44.41 -65.91
CA ASN A 232 15.12 45.10 -66.78
C ASN A 232 15.16 44.48 -68.20
N LEU A 233 15.18 43.14 -68.29
CA LEU A 233 15.13 42.43 -69.57
C LEU A 233 13.81 42.67 -70.31
N LYS A 234 12.67 42.74 -69.61
CA LYS A 234 11.38 43.12 -70.22
C LYS A 234 11.43 44.53 -70.79
N GLU A 235 11.98 45.50 -70.04
CA GLU A 235 12.16 46.87 -70.53
C GLU A 235 13.10 46.93 -71.75
N GLU A 236 14.18 46.14 -71.77
CA GLU A 236 15.05 46.00 -72.95
C GLU A 236 14.34 45.35 -74.13
N LEU A 237 13.50 44.35 -73.88
CA LEU A 237 12.74 43.65 -74.91
C LEU A 237 11.69 44.57 -75.51
N GLU A 238 10.97 45.36 -74.70
CA GLU A 238 10.05 46.42 -75.17
C GLU A 238 10.78 47.48 -76.01
N LYS A 239 11.99 47.89 -75.60
CA LYS A 239 12.84 48.78 -76.42
C LYS A 239 13.21 48.13 -77.76
N LYS A 240 13.60 46.86 -77.78
CA LYS A 240 13.91 46.16 -79.04
C LYS A 240 12.67 45.92 -79.89
N GLU A 241 11.53 45.61 -79.29
CA GLU A 241 10.25 45.48 -80.00
C GLU A 241 9.82 46.79 -80.64
N SER A 242 9.94 47.92 -79.95
CA SER A 242 9.67 49.23 -80.55
C SER A 242 10.61 49.55 -81.72
N ILE A 243 11.89 49.14 -81.63
CA ILE A 243 12.84 49.22 -82.76
C ILE A 243 12.39 48.31 -83.91
N ILE A 244 12.00 47.06 -83.64
CA ILE A 244 11.50 46.13 -84.68
C ILE A 244 10.22 46.66 -85.32
N ARG A 245 9.25 47.19 -84.56
CA ARG A 245 8.05 47.82 -85.12
C ARG A 245 8.40 49.00 -86.04
N SER A 246 9.42 49.78 -85.68
CA SER A 246 9.92 50.87 -86.56
C SER A 246 10.66 50.39 -87.81
N LEU A 247 11.13 49.13 -87.82
CA LEU A 247 11.72 48.45 -88.99
C LEU A 247 10.64 47.76 -89.85
N ASP A 248 9.61 47.18 -89.22
CA ASP A 248 8.44 46.60 -89.90
C ASP A 248 7.64 47.68 -90.66
N GLU A 249 7.62 48.93 -90.17
CA GLU A 249 7.08 50.09 -90.90
C GLU A 249 7.84 50.42 -92.21
N LYS A 250 9.00 49.81 -92.48
CA LYS A 250 9.84 50.04 -93.67
C LYS A 250 9.94 48.86 -94.64
N THR A 251 9.12 47.81 -94.48
CA THR A 251 9.15 46.63 -95.36
C THR A 251 7.73 46.25 -95.81
N PRO A 252 7.45 46.02 -97.12
CA PRO A 252 6.13 45.61 -97.56
C PRO A 252 5.86 44.13 -97.20
N VAL A 253 4.67 43.92 -96.65
CA VAL A 253 4.07 42.69 -96.09
C VAL A 253 4.16 41.47 -97.01
N LEU A 254 4.42 40.29 -96.43
CA LEU A 254 3.95 38.99 -96.93
C LEU A 254 3.11 38.28 -95.86
N PRO A 255 2.00 37.62 -96.24
CA PRO A 255 1.09 36.97 -95.30
C PRO A 255 1.58 35.56 -94.95
N SER A 256 1.46 35.18 -93.68
CA SER A 256 1.55 33.78 -93.29
C SER A 256 0.40 33.44 -92.36
N ASP A 257 -0.62 32.84 -92.97
CA ASP A 257 -1.57 31.95 -92.31
C ASP A 257 -0.79 30.90 -91.51
N LEU A 258 -1.00 30.86 -90.19
CA LEU A 258 -0.77 29.65 -89.42
C LEU A 258 -1.87 29.49 -88.36
N PRO A 259 -2.44 28.28 -88.24
CA PRO A 259 -3.68 28.00 -87.54
C PRO A 259 -3.47 27.95 -86.02
N GLN A 260 -4.50 28.38 -85.28
CA GLN A 260 -4.62 28.06 -83.86
C GLN A 260 -4.83 26.55 -83.69
N PRO A 261 -4.01 25.86 -82.88
CA PRO A 261 -4.31 24.49 -82.52
C PRO A 261 -5.34 24.49 -81.39
N ASN A 262 -6.58 24.13 -81.73
CA ASN A 262 -7.51 23.47 -80.82
C ASN A 262 -6.90 22.12 -80.42
N HIS A 263 -6.23 22.06 -79.27
CA HIS A 263 -5.96 20.77 -78.63
C HIS A 263 -6.93 20.62 -77.45
N LYS A 264 -7.86 19.68 -77.59
CA LYS A 264 -8.53 19.07 -76.44
C LYS A 264 -7.44 18.51 -75.53
N GLU A 265 -7.28 19.08 -74.35
CA GLU A 265 -6.33 18.59 -73.35
C GLU A 265 -6.71 17.16 -72.95
N LYS A 266 -5.81 16.20 -73.19
CA LYS A 266 -5.99 14.84 -72.67
C LYS A 266 -5.70 14.85 -71.18
N THR A 267 -6.61 14.29 -70.39
CA THR A 267 -6.54 14.35 -68.92
C THR A 267 -6.15 13.00 -68.33
N VAL A 268 -5.14 12.98 -67.45
CA VAL A 268 -4.64 11.78 -66.77
C VAL A 268 -4.81 11.92 -65.26
N VAL A 269 -5.39 10.89 -64.62
CA VAL A 269 -5.60 10.86 -63.16
C VAL A 269 -4.65 9.85 -62.52
N LEU A 270 -3.86 10.31 -61.54
CA LEU A 270 -2.96 9.48 -60.74
C LEU A 270 -3.55 9.31 -59.34
N ILE A 271 -3.78 8.06 -58.92
CA ILE A 271 -4.25 7.76 -57.55
C ILE A 271 -3.09 7.19 -56.72
N GLY A 272 -2.79 7.84 -55.60
CA GLY A 272 -1.75 7.41 -54.64
C GLY A 272 -1.21 8.55 -53.76
N ASN A 273 -0.46 8.21 -52.70
CA ASN A 273 0.09 9.19 -51.76
C ASN A 273 1.32 9.94 -52.32
N GLU A 274 1.50 11.20 -51.91
CA GLU A 274 2.41 12.17 -52.52
C GLU A 274 3.91 11.89 -52.29
N LEU A 275 4.62 11.60 -53.39
CA LEU A 275 5.92 12.19 -53.77
C LEU A 275 6.40 11.58 -55.08
N ARG A 276 5.81 11.99 -56.22
CA ARG A 276 6.36 11.67 -57.56
C ARG A 276 6.31 12.86 -58.51
N ARG A 277 6.83 14.01 -58.05
CA ARG A 277 6.95 15.26 -58.83
C ARG A 277 7.59 15.04 -60.21
N LYS A 278 8.55 14.12 -60.33
CA LYS A 278 9.24 13.83 -61.61
C LYS A 278 8.28 13.30 -62.70
N ILE A 279 7.31 12.47 -62.32
CA ILE A 279 6.36 11.87 -63.28
C ILE A 279 5.28 12.87 -63.65
N LYS A 280 4.75 13.59 -62.65
CA LYS A 280 3.82 14.71 -62.86
C LYS A 280 4.42 15.75 -63.81
N ASN A 281 5.62 16.24 -63.52
CA ASN A 281 6.31 17.23 -64.36
C ASN A 281 6.57 16.70 -65.78
N LYS A 282 6.87 15.41 -65.92
CA LYS A 282 7.13 14.79 -67.23
C LYS A 282 5.84 14.64 -68.06
N LEU A 283 4.69 14.37 -67.45
CA LEU A 283 3.41 14.33 -68.16
C LEU A 283 2.90 15.73 -68.49
N GLU A 284 2.99 16.66 -67.54
CA GLU A 284 2.64 18.07 -67.76
C GLU A 284 3.51 18.72 -68.84
N SER A 285 4.80 18.38 -68.91
CA SER A 285 5.69 18.91 -69.97
C SER A 285 5.33 18.42 -71.37
N HIS A 286 4.50 17.38 -71.49
CA HIS A 286 4.03 16.84 -72.77
C HIS A 286 2.56 17.20 -73.04
N GLY A 287 1.99 18.15 -72.30
CA GLY A 287 0.66 18.70 -72.56
C GLY A 287 -0.50 17.91 -71.95
N PHE A 288 -0.24 17.00 -71.01
CA PHE A 288 -1.30 16.30 -70.27
C PHE A 288 -1.67 17.05 -68.99
N ALA A 289 -2.97 17.20 -68.73
CA ALA A 289 -3.46 17.71 -67.46
C ALA A 289 -3.45 16.58 -66.41
N VAL A 290 -2.65 16.72 -65.34
CA VAL A 290 -2.45 15.67 -64.33
C VAL A 290 -3.17 16.03 -63.02
N LYS A 291 -4.13 15.20 -62.60
CA LYS A 291 -4.81 15.32 -61.30
C LYS A 291 -4.38 14.21 -60.34
N ILE A 292 -3.99 14.59 -59.12
CA ILE A 292 -3.63 13.65 -58.05
C ILE A 292 -4.83 13.50 -57.12
N CYS A 293 -5.36 12.28 -57.02
CA CYS A 293 -6.48 11.97 -56.12
C CYS A 293 -6.01 11.02 -55.01
N ARG A 294 -6.38 11.33 -53.77
CA ARG A 294 -6.09 10.48 -52.60
C ARG A 294 -7.27 9.58 -52.22
N ASP A 295 -8.49 9.97 -52.59
CA ASP A 295 -9.74 9.29 -52.23
C ASP A 295 -10.73 9.22 -53.42
N LEU A 296 -11.60 8.20 -53.42
CA LEU A 296 -12.60 7.92 -54.46
C LEU A 296 -13.72 8.97 -54.54
N GLU A 297 -14.07 9.62 -53.43
CA GLU A 297 -15.14 10.64 -53.40
C GLU A 297 -14.80 11.85 -54.28
N ASN A 298 -13.52 12.20 -54.39
CA ASN A 298 -13.02 13.25 -55.27
C ASN A 298 -12.97 12.83 -56.74
N MET A 299 -13.08 11.53 -57.03
CA MET A 299 -12.97 10.99 -58.38
C MET A 299 -14.27 11.15 -59.18
N ASN A 300 -15.43 11.15 -58.50
CA ASN A 300 -16.73 11.41 -59.11
C ASN A 300 -16.83 12.80 -59.77
N LEU A 301 -15.95 13.74 -59.41
CA LEU A 301 -15.88 15.10 -59.97
C LEU A 301 -15.07 15.18 -61.29
N CYS A 302 -14.46 14.09 -61.76
CA CYS A 302 -13.61 14.06 -62.96
C CYS A 302 -14.05 12.98 -63.95
N MET A 303 -15.26 13.10 -64.49
CA MET A 303 -15.83 12.14 -65.44
C MET A 303 -15.26 12.21 -66.87
N ASP A 304 -14.41 13.21 -67.19
CA ASP A 304 -13.76 13.37 -68.50
C ASP A 304 -12.25 13.10 -68.43
N CYS A 305 -11.84 11.87 -68.13
CA CYS A 305 -10.43 11.47 -68.16
C CYS A 305 -10.17 10.32 -69.14
N ASP A 306 -9.08 10.43 -69.89
CA ASP A 306 -8.70 9.45 -70.91
C ASP A 306 -7.97 8.25 -70.28
N TYR A 307 -7.20 8.47 -69.21
CA TYR A 307 -6.42 7.42 -68.55
C TYR A 307 -6.40 7.60 -67.02
N ILE A 308 -6.60 6.49 -66.30
CA ILE A 308 -6.51 6.41 -64.84
C ILE A 308 -5.40 5.44 -64.47
N TRP A 309 -4.41 5.90 -63.70
CA TRP A 309 -3.31 5.07 -63.24
C TRP A 309 -3.33 4.92 -61.73
N LEU A 310 -3.26 3.65 -61.31
CA LEU A 310 -3.26 3.26 -59.90
C LEU A 310 -1.85 2.85 -59.47
N ILE A 311 -1.28 3.57 -58.49
CA ILE A 311 0.07 3.30 -57.98
C ILE A 311 -0.08 2.54 -56.65
N GLU A 312 0.24 1.24 -56.65
CA GLU A 312 -0.15 0.30 -55.57
C GLU A 312 0.42 0.61 -54.18
N TYR A 313 1.47 1.41 -54.04
CA TYR A 313 2.25 1.41 -52.79
C TYR A 313 1.56 1.98 -51.56
N GLN A 314 0.42 2.66 -51.65
CA GLN A 314 -0.34 3.12 -50.46
C GLN A 314 -1.83 3.29 -50.76
N ILE A 315 -2.49 2.23 -51.22
CA ILE A 315 -3.95 2.24 -51.43
C ILE A 315 -4.58 1.10 -50.64
N SER A 316 -5.67 1.39 -49.91
CA SER A 316 -6.36 0.36 -49.13
C SER A 316 -6.95 -0.72 -50.04
N THR A 317 -6.90 -1.98 -49.59
CA THR A 317 -7.49 -3.13 -50.32
C THR A 317 -8.98 -2.95 -50.61
N ARG A 318 -9.68 -2.11 -49.84
CA ARG A 318 -11.07 -1.71 -50.07
C ARG A 318 -11.21 -0.84 -51.32
N LEU A 319 -10.39 0.20 -51.48
CA LEU A 319 -10.40 1.11 -52.63
C LEU A 319 -10.09 0.35 -53.95
N LYS A 320 -9.16 -0.60 -53.89
CA LYS A 320 -8.78 -1.47 -55.02
C LYS A 320 -9.96 -2.31 -55.52
N ARG A 321 -10.78 -2.87 -54.60
CA ARG A 321 -11.96 -3.67 -54.96
C ARG A 321 -13.12 -2.82 -55.48
N GLU A 322 -13.23 -1.56 -55.06
CA GLU A 322 -14.30 -0.67 -55.52
C GLU A 322 -14.02 -0.13 -56.93
N LEU A 323 -12.76 0.19 -57.26
CA LEU A 323 -12.36 0.63 -58.61
C LEU A 323 -12.55 -0.46 -59.68
N GLN A 324 -12.27 -1.73 -59.35
CA GLN A 324 -12.48 -2.87 -60.27
C GLN A 324 -13.96 -3.16 -60.56
N LYS A 325 -14.89 -2.61 -59.77
CA LYS A 325 -16.34 -2.82 -59.95
C LYS A 325 -17.00 -1.73 -60.81
N LEU A 326 -16.29 -0.67 -61.17
CA LEU A 326 -16.83 0.42 -61.98
C LEU A 326 -16.82 0.01 -63.46
N PRO A 327 -18.00 -0.15 -64.10
CA PRO A 327 -18.11 -0.67 -65.47
C PRO A 327 -17.72 0.35 -66.56
N CYS A 328 -17.30 1.56 -66.19
CA CYS A 328 -17.14 2.70 -67.08
C CYS A 328 -15.70 2.89 -67.61
N PHE A 329 -14.73 2.10 -67.16
CA PHE A 329 -13.32 2.34 -67.44
C PHE A 329 -12.71 1.16 -68.21
N GLY A 330 -12.66 1.28 -69.54
CA GLY A 330 -12.15 0.22 -70.42
C GLY A 330 -10.66 -0.10 -70.27
N ASN A 331 -9.84 0.84 -69.75
CA ASN A 331 -8.38 0.72 -69.71
C ASN A 331 -7.79 1.07 -68.32
N ILE A 332 -8.16 0.33 -67.28
CA ILE A 332 -7.48 0.44 -65.98
C ILE A 332 -6.18 -0.38 -66.05
N THR A 333 -5.03 0.30 -66.05
CA THR A 333 -3.73 -0.38 -65.96
C THR A 333 -3.22 -0.31 -64.53
N MET A 334 -3.08 -1.48 -63.90
CA MET A 334 -2.48 -1.59 -62.57
C MET A 334 -0.96 -1.62 -62.67
N ILE A 335 -0.29 -0.82 -61.83
CA ILE A 335 1.15 -0.67 -61.88
C ILE A 335 1.76 -0.97 -60.51
N GLU A 336 2.43 -2.11 -60.44
CA GLU A 336 2.98 -2.70 -59.21
C GLU A 336 4.44 -2.27 -58.95
N ASP A 337 5.13 -1.73 -59.95
CA ASP A 337 6.55 -1.33 -59.90
C ASP A 337 6.79 0.06 -60.54
N HIS A 338 7.69 0.84 -59.95
CA HIS A 338 8.13 2.15 -60.45
C HIS A 338 8.78 2.07 -61.84
N LEU A 339 9.59 1.05 -62.11
CA LEU A 339 10.22 0.91 -63.43
C LEU A 339 9.16 0.74 -64.53
N ARG A 340 8.12 -0.04 -64.22
CA ARG A 340 6.97 -0.25 -65.10
C ARG A 340 6.13 1.01 -65.28
N LEU A 341 6.00 1.84 -64.25
CA LEU A 341 5.33 3.15 -64.34
C LEU A 341 6.04 4.10 -65.30
N VAL A 342 7.38 4.18 -65.22
CA VAL A 342 8.17 5.03 -66.11
C VAL A 342 8.08 4.52 -67.55
N GLU A 343 8.19 3.20 -67.76
CA GLU A 343 8.06 2.59 -69.09
C GLU A 343 6.68 2.83 -69.71
N LEU A 344 5.60 2.67 -68.94
CA LEU A 344 4.23 2.97 -69.41
C LEU A 344 4.04 4.47 -69.67
N THR A 345 4.70 5.34 -68.90
CA THR A 345 4.71 6.78 -69.18
C THR A 345 5.38 7.08 -70.51
N ASP A 346 6.50 6.45 -70.80
CA ASP A 346 7.20 6.64 -72.06
C ASP A 346 6.42 6.07 -73.25
N LYS A 347 5.73 4.93 -73.08
CA LYS A 347 4.83 4.36 -74.10
C LYS A 347 3.59 5.22 -74.34
N LEU A 348 2.99 5.78 -73.28
CA LEU A 348 1.84 6.69 -73.39
C LEU A 348 2.21 7.97 -74.16
N ILE A 349 3.38 8.55 -73.84
CA ILE A 349 3.90 9.75 -74.53
C ILE A 349 4.15 9.46 -76.02
N LYS A 350 4.61 8.24 -76.35
CA LYS A 350 4.82 7.81 -77.74
C LYS A 350 3.53 7.40 -78.47
N GLY A 351 2.39 7.32 -77.78
CA GLY A 351 1.11 6.90 -78.37
C GLY A 351 0.98 5.40 -78.62
N GLU A 352 1.75 4.57 -77.90
CA GLU A 352 1.85 3.12 -78.09
C GLU A 352 0.92 2.30 -77.15
N ILE A 353 -0.01 2.95 -76.43
CA ILE A 353 -0.93 2.34 -75.45
C ILE A 353 -2.38 2.48 -75.88
#